data_AF-A0A2E6XE05-F1
#
_entry.id   AF-A0A2E6XE05-F1
#
_cell.length_a   1.000
_cell.length_b   1.000
_cell.length_c   1.000
_cell.angle_alpha   90.00
_cell.angle_beta   90.00
_cell.angle_gamma   90.00
#
_symmetry.space_group_name_H-M   'P 1'
#
loop_
_entity.id
_entity.type
_entity.pdbx_description
1 polymer ?
#
loop_
_entity_poly.entity_id
_entity_poly.type
_entity_poly.pdbx_seq_one_letter_code
_entity_poly.pdbx_strand_id
1 'polypeptide(L)'
;LISGISLGSVMIEAVEGSGARWTVYHVLEQDREVFCVPGSIFSPASRFTNRMIQEGAKLVSGINDILEELNIAGTAQGADDGPKQLPFIEADPDAPEESALLE
;
A
#
# COMPACT_ATOMS: atom_id res chain seq x y z
N LEU A 1 -3.19 -13.04 -0.45
CA LEU A 1 -4.58 -12.59 -0.67
C LEU A 1 -4.62 -11.16 -1.22
N ILE A 2 -4.12 -10.16 -0.48
CA ILE A 2 -4.16 -8.73 -0.88
C ILE A 2 -3.53 -8.48 -2.26
N SER A 3 -2.30 -8.97 -2.50
CA SER A 3 -1.62 -8.81 -3.79
C SER A 3 -2.40 -9.37 -4.98
N GLY A 4 -3.12 -10.48 -4.77
CA GLY A 4 -3.83 -11.22 -5.82
C GLY A 4 -5.09 -10.51 -6.33
N ILE A 5 -5.73 -9.70 -5.48
CA ILE A 5 -6.96 -8.96 -5.81
C ILE A 5 -6.70 -7.50 -6.21
N SER A 6 -5.49 -6.99 -5.98
CA SER A 6 -5.09 -5.62 -6.32
C SER A 6 -4.52 -5.52 -7.73
N LEU A 7 -4.69 -4.38 -8.41
CA LEU A 7 -3.96 -4.08 -9.67
C LEU A 7 -2.47 -3.84 -9.42
N GLY A 8 -2.15 -3.26 -8.26
CA GLY A 8 -0.80 -3.03 -7.77
C GLY A 8 -0.86 -2.64 -6.30
N SER A 9 0.30 -2.49 -5.66
CA SER A 9 0.40 -2.13 -4.24
C SER A 9 1.31 -0.92 -4.03
N VAL A 10 0.87 -0.02 -3.14
CA VAL A 10 1.63 1.19 -2.77
C VAL A 10 2.26 1.01 -1.41
N MET A 11 3.59 1.15 -1.35
CA MET A 11 4.38 1.09 -0.13
C MET A 11 4.72 2.50 0.33
N ILE A 12 4.18 2.89 1.48
CA ILE A 12 4.42 4.21 2.09
C ILE A 12 5.69 4.17 2.94
N GLU A 13 5.80 3.17 3.83
CA GLU A 13 6.95 2.95 4.69
C GLU A 13 7.19 1.45 4.87
N ALA A 14 8.45 1.04 4.80
CA ALA A 14 8.87 -0.32 5.08
C ALA A 14 10.33 -0.34 5.53
N VAL A 15 10.54 -0.96 6.69
CA VAL A 15 11.89 -1.31 7.15
C VAL A 15 12.33 -2.61 6.47
N GLU A 16 13.63 -2.74 6.25
CA GLU A 16 14.22 -3.99 5.76
C GLU A 16 13.99 -5.11 6.79
N GLY A 17 13.31 -6.18 6.38
CA GLY A 17 12.86 -7.27 7.28
C GLY A 17 11.43 -7.14 7.80
N SER A 18 10.69 -6.10 7.41
CA SER A 18 9.25 -5.97 7.68
C SER A 18 8.47 -7.13 7.04
N GLY A 19 7.39 -7.59 7.70
CA GLY A 19 6.45 -8.54 7.11
C GLY A 19 5.83 -8.05 5.80
N ALA A 20 5.69 -6.72 5.64
CA ALA A 20 5.14 -6.12 4.42
C ALA A 20 6.06 -6.30 3.20
N ARG A 21 7.37 -6.49 3.38
CA ARG A 21 8.31 -6.73 2.27
C ARG A 21 7.95 -8.00 1.49
N TRP A 22 7.44 -9.04 2.17
CA TRP A 22 6.99 -10.25 1.46
C TRP A 22 5.81 -9.97 0.56
N THR A 23 4.90 -9.08 0.96
CA THR A 23 3.79 -8.65 0.10
C THR A 23 4.29 -8.07 -1.21
N VAL A 24 5.35 -7.25 -1.19
CA VAL A 24 5.96 -6.69 -2.40
C VAL A 24 6.45 -7.78 -3.34
N TYR A 25 7.17 -8.77 -2.81
CA TYR A 25 7.63 -9.89 -3.64
C TYR A 25 6.46 -10.67 -4.23
N HIS A 26 5.39 -10.91 -3.47
CA HIS A 26 4.20 -11.56 -4.01
C HIS A 26 3.49 -10.71 -5.08
N VAL A 27 3.55 -9.38 -5.00
CA VAL A 27 3.01 -8.50 -6.04
C VAL A 27 3.86 -8.62 -7.32
N LEU A 28 5.19 -8.57 -7.18
CA LEU A 28 6.12 -8.73 -8.31
C LEU A 28 6.04 -10.12 -8.96
N GLU A 29 5.95 -11.18 -8.16
CA GLU A 29 5.78 -12.56 -8.64
C GLU A 29 4.49 -12.76 -9.45
N GLN A 30 3.49 -11.91 -9.21
CA GLN A 30 2.21 -11.91 -9.92
C GLN A 30 2.21 -10.98 -11.14
N ASP A 31 3.37 -10.44 -11.51
CA ASP A 31 3.54 -9.47 -12.61
C ASP A 31 2.62 -8.25 -12.44
N ARG A 32 2.58 -7.73 -11.20
CA ARG A 32 1.78 -6.57 -10.82
C ARG A 32 2.66 -5.41 -10.41
N GLU A 33 2.08 -4.21 -10.51
CA GLU A 33 2.78 -2.98 -10.23
C GLU A 33 3.10 -2.80 -8.74
N VAL A 34 4.33 -2.41 -8.47
CA VAL A 34 4.78 -1.98 -7.14
C VAL A 34 5.10 -0.51 -7.20
N PHE A 35 4.39 0.24 -6.37
CA PHE A 35 4.56 1.67 -6.18
C PHE A 35 5.26 1.91 -4.84
N CYS A 36 6.24 2.81 -4.82
CA CYS A 36 7.00 3.13 -3.62
C CYS A 36 7.06 4.63 -3.41
N VAL A 37 6.69 5.06 -2.21
CA VAL A 37 6.87 6.44 -1.77
C VAL A 37 8.33 6.61 -1.32
N PRO A 38 9.07 7.59 -1.89
CA PRO A 38 10.42 7.86 -1.47
C PRO A 38 10.43 8.47 -0.06
N GLY A 39 11.48 8.21 0.70
CA GLY A 39 11.64 8.79 2.03
C GLY A 39 13.08 9.12 2.36
N SER A 40 13.28 9.72 3.55
CA SER A 40 14.62 10.14 4.00
C SER A 40 15.60 8.96 4.04
N ILE A 41 16.79 9.14 3.46
CA ILE A 41 17.87 8.12 3.51
C ILE A 41 18.36 7.83 4.93
N PHE A 42 18.08 8.73 5.87
CA PHE A 42 18.41 8.57 7.29
C PHE A 42 17.31 7.83 8.06
N SER A 43 16.12 7.67 7.49
CA SER A 43 15.02 6.94 8.11
C SER A 43 15.14 5.44 7.83
N PRO A 44 15.22 4.58 8.86
CA PRO A 44 15.16 3.13 8.68
C PRO A 44 13.87 2.66 7.99
N ALA A 45 12.76 3.39 8.19
CA ALA A 45 11.46 3.09 7.61
C ALA A 45 11.37 3.36 6.10
N SER A 46 12.35 4.05 5.52
CA SER A 46 12.41 4.34 4.09
C SER A 46 13.45 3.50 3.35
N ARG A 47 14.23 2.67 4.07
CA ARG A 47 15.31 1.88 3.44
C ARG A 47 14.79 0.92 2.39
N PHE A 48 13.72 0.18 2.70
CA PHE A 48 13.16 -0.78 1.76
C PHE A 48 12.49 -0.08 0.58
N THR A 49 11.68 0.96 0.81
CA THR A 49 11.01 1.68 -0.28
C THR A 49 12.02 2.32 -1.24
N ASN A 50 13.05 2.99 -0.71
CA ASN A 50 14.11 3.57 -1.53
C ASN A 50 14.90 2.50 -2.32
N ARG A 51 15.15 1.34 -1.72
CA ARG A 51 15.79 0.20 -2.40
C ARG A 51 14.90 -0.34 -3.52
N MET A 52 13.61 -0.54 -3.29
CA MET A 52 12.69 -1.02 -4.31
C MET A 52 12.62 -0.05 -5.50
N ILE A 53 12.64 1.26 -5.25
CA ILE A 53 12.73 2.28 -6.30
C ILE A 53 14.00 2.09 -7.14
N GLN A 54 15.14 1.79 -6.51
CA GLN A 54 16.38 1.48 -7.23
C GLN A 54 16.30 0.17 -8.02
N GLU A 55 15.54 -0.81 -7.52
CA GLU A 55 15.30 -2.10 -8.18
C GLU A 55 14.22 -2.03 -9.29
N GLY A 56 13.65 -0.85 -9.53
CA GLY A 56 12.72 -0.60 -10.64
C GLY A 56 11.26 -0.42 -10.26
N ALA A 57 10.92 -0.41 -8.96
CA ALA A 57 9.57 -0.04 -8.52
C ALA A 57 9.28 1.42 -8.90
N LYS A 58 8.02 1.70 -9.27
CA LYS A 58 7.58 3.04 -9.63
C LYS A 58 7.65 3.97 -8.42
N LEU A 59 8.43 5.05 -8.53
CA LEU A 59 8.43 6.12 -7.55
C LEU A 59 7.08 6.84 -7.59
N VAL A 60 6.46 7.04 -6.43
CA VAL A 60 5.21 7.79 -6.28
C VAL A 60 5.42 9.01 -5.40
N SER A 61 5.14 10.18 -6.00
CA SER A 61 5.12 11.49 -5.36
C SER A 61 3.70 12.02 -5.16
N GLY A 62 2.72 11.47 -5.87
CA GLY A 62 1.31 11.81 -5.73
C GLY A 62 0.39 10.81 -6.44
N ILE A 63 -0.93 11.03 -6.32
CA ILE A 63 -1.94 10.11 -6.86
C ILE A 63 -1.84 9.94 -8.39
N ASN A 64 -1.46 11.00 -9.11
CA ASN A 64 -1.36 10.97 -10.57
C ASN A 64 -0.34 9.93 -11.06
N ASP A 65 0.78 9.75 -10.35
CA ASP A 65 1.80 8.76 -10.72
C ASP A 65 1.24 7.33 -10.76
N ILE A 66 0.28 7.03 -9.88
CA ILE A 66 -0.39 5.72 -9.82
C ILE A 66 -1.44 5.60 -10.92
N LEU A 67 -2.26 6.64 -11.10
CA LEU A 67 -3.35 6.62 -12.08
C LEU A 67 -2.81 6.54 -13.52
N GLU A 68 -1.72 7.24 -13.79
CA GLU A 68 -1.04 7.20 -15.09
C GLU A 68 -0.44 5.81 -15.36
N GLU A 69 0.27 5.23 -14.39
CA GLU A 69 0.87 3.89 -14.56
C GLU A 69 -0.20 2.81 -14.78
N LEU A 70 -1.29 2.87 -14.03
CA LEU A 70 -2.41 1.93 -14.18
C LEU A 70 -3.31 2.24 -15.38
N ASN A 71 -3.01 3.29 -16.18
CA ASN A 71 -3.82 3.77 -17.28
C ASN A 71 -5.30 4.00 -16.91
N ILE A 72 -5.54 4.47 -15.69
CA ILE A 72 -6.89 4.81 -15.19
C ILE A 72 -7.20 6.25 -15.62
N ALA A 73 -7.24 6.46 -16.93
CA ALA A 73 -7.60 7.73 -17.56
C ALA A 73 -9.14 7.78 -17.71
N GLY A 74 -9.85 8.22 -16.67
CA GLY A 74 -11.30 8.43 -16.81
C GLY A 74 -12.16 8.66 -15.57
N THR A 75 -11.62 8.58 -14.34
CA THR A 75 -12.44 8.70 -13.12
C THR A 75 -12.10 9.93 -12.26
N ALA A 76 -11.03 10.66 -12.56
CA ALA A 76 -10.62 11.85 -11.80
C ALA A 76 -11.44 13.11 -12.12
N GLN A 77 -12.31 13.08 -13.13
CA GLN A 77 -13.24 14.17 -13.46
C GLN A 77 -14.65 13.77 -13.04
N GLY A 78 -14.98 13.92 -11.75
CA GLY A 78 -16.36 13.71 -11.30
C GLY A 78 -16.62 13.41 -9.82
N ALA A 79 -15.66 13.60 -8.91
CA ALA A 79 -15.92 13.49 -7.48
C ALA A 79 -15.31 14.66 -6.72
N ASP A 80 -16.05 15.77 -6.69
CA ASP A 80 -15.97 16.76 -5.59
C ASP A 80 -16.58 16.15 -4.31
N ASP A 81 -16.01 15.03 -3.90
CA ASP A 81 -16.19 14.45 -2.58
C ASP A 81 -14.80 14.47 -1.97
N GLY A 82 -14.42 15.61 -1.37
CA GLY A 82 -13.21 15.70 -0.53
C GLY A 82 -13.12 14.48 0.40
N PRO A 83 -11.91 14.13 0.88
CA PRO A 83 -11.66 12.83 1.52
C PRO A 83 -12.79 12.49 2.50
N LYS A 84 -13.66 11.56 2.09
CA LYS A 84 -14.70 11.04 2.96
C LYS A 84 -13.93 10.28 4.02
N GLN A 85 -13.68 10.95 5.14
CA GLN A 85 -13.21 10.31 6.35
C GLN A 85 -14.20 9.19 6.62
N LEU A 86 -13.81 7.95 6.30
CA LEU A 86 -14.59 6.81 6.71
C LEU A 86 -14.67 6.90 8.23
N PRO A 87 -15.87 6.75 8.83
CA PRO A 87 -15.98 6.76 10.28
C PRO A 87 -14.99 5.72 10.81
N PHE A 88 -14.12 6.14 11.73
CA PHE A 88 -13.36 5.17 12.51
C PHE A 88 -14.39 4.29 13.21
N ILE A 89 -14.45 3.02 12.82
CA ILE A 89 -15.20 2.02 13.57
C ILE A 89 -14.41 1.87 14.86
N GLU A 90 -14.92 2.45 15.95
CA GLU A 90 -14.42 2.13 17.28
C GLU A 90 -14.51 0.61 17.43
N ALA A 91 -13.41 -0.03 17.81
CA ALA A 91 -13.42 -1.46 18.11
C ALA A 91 -14.51 -1.72 19.14
N ASP A 92 -15.45 -2.60 18.82
CA ASP A 92 -16.52 -2.97 19.73
C ASP A 92 -15.88 -3.51 21.03
N PRO A 93 -16.01 -2.80 22.17
CA PRO A 93 -15.37 -3.22 23.42
C PRO A 93 -15.92 -4.55 23.93
N ASP A 94 -17.07 -4.99 23.43
CA ASP A 94 -17.72 -6.26 23.77
C ASP A 94 -17.48 -7.35 22.71
N ALA A 95 -16.64 -7.10 21.68
CA ALA A 95 -16.25 -8.15 20.76
C ALA A 95 -15.52 -9.26 21.52
N PRO A 96 -15.97 -10.53 21.45
CA PRO A 96 -15.34 -11.61 22.17
C PRO A 96 -13.87 -11.72 21.75
N GLU A 97 -12.96 -11.78 22.73
CA GLU A 97 -11.55 -12.08 22.47
C GLU A 97 -11.46 -13.37 21.65
N GLU A 98 -10.60 -13.39 20.63
CA GLU A 98 -10.43 -14.54 19.70
C GLU A 98 -10.23 -15.89 20.42
N SER A 99 -9.75 -15.87 21.67
CA SER A 99 -9.61 -17.02 22.56
C SER A 99 -10.93 -17.69 22.95
N ALA A 100 -12.05 -16.97 22.93
CA ALA A 100 -13.38 -17.47 23.32
C ALA A 100 -14.16 -18.15 22.17
N LEU A 101 -13.65 -18.07 20.94
CA LEU A 101 -14.26 -18.67 19.75
C LEU A 101 -13.72 -20.08 19.43
N LEU A 102 -12.73 -20.57 20.19
CA LEU A 102 -12.05 -21.85 19.96
C LEU A 102 -12.29 -22.89 21.08
N GLU A 103 -13.34 -22.74 21.89
CA GLU A 103 -13.87 -23.83 22.73
C GLU A 103 -15.06 -24.53 22.08
#